data_AF-A0A6A6JFR9-F1
#
_entry.id   AF-A0A6A6JFR9-F1
#
_cell.length_a   1.000
_cell.length_b   1.000
_cell.length_c   1.000
_cell.angle_alpha   90.00
_cell.angle_beta   90.00
_cell.angle_gamma   90.00
#
_symmetry.space_group_name_H-M   'P 1'
#
loop_
_entity.id
_entity.type
_entity.pdbx_description
1 polymer ?
#
loop_
_entity_poly.entity_id
_entity_poly.type
_entity_poly.pdbx_seq_one_letter_code
_entity_poly.pdbx_strand_id
1 'polypeptide(L)'
;MDMSVDGEKVGSHFDPPFRRELLPTATDFASGQTVVPLLPTTYRHRYRVQLVSSNVNSFLQCEFDVSRLNRVHKWLWLCGLPNSPRPLHYQRIKKRDIVITEQIDLHLVWSPSRIFIKPLPRFLLSPQFWQQHICPDTGLYRTAFGFLLSYIALIEREVDFQLATSLSLIPPEVTWAAWLAFAEEVVLTSSQTRSYFSADETSPSYSQHRVPVNCRFYYGELRLGRLNWIYRLYLGRPRGYLSGCTTYGAFVRDNANSFITLFAYTTIVLSAMQVGLATQWLSDSYAFGMASYVFSVFSIVAPLFALIGLFCILVVLFAVNLSRTLRIRWKRKRQGVGV
;
A
#
# COMPACT_ATOMS: atom_id res chain seq x y z
N MET A 1 -49.26 -4.52 32.19
CA MET A 1 -47.94 -4.42 32.82
C MET A 1 -46.98 -5.07 31.83
N ASP A 2 -46.65 -4.34 30.76
CA ASP A 2 -45.72 -4.83 29.74
C ASP A 2 -44.54 -3.87 29.72
N MET A 3 -43.41 -4.41 30.16
CA MET A 3 -42.15 -3.70 30.33
C MET A 3 -41.51 -3.44 28.96
N SER A 4 -41.30 -2.16 28.70
CA SER A 4 -40.33 -1.62 27.76
C SER A 4 -38.94 -2.21 28.01
N VAL A 5 -38.42 -2.95 27.04
CA VAL A 5 -36.99 -3.28 26.96
C VAL A 5 -36.35 -2.25 26.05
N ASP A 6 -35.80 -1.20 26.66
CA ASP A 6 -34.90 -0.26 26.01
C ASP A 6 -33.64 -1.01 25.57
N GLY A 7 -33.48 -1.13 24.25
CA GLY A 7 -32.26 -1.62 23.62
C GLY A 7 -31.15 -0.59 23.76
N GLU A 8 -30.48 -0.61 24.90
CA GLU A 8 -29.25 0.13 25.15
C GLU A 8 -28.19 -0.34 24.15
N LYS A 9 -27.89 0.49 23.15
CA LYS A 9 -26.72 0.29 22.28
C LYS A 9 -25.50 0.43 23.18
N VAL A 10 -24.96 -0.69 23.66
CA VAL A 10 -23.64 -0.75 24.29
C VAL A 10 -22.60 -0.37 23.23
N GLY A 11 -22.35 0.93 23.10
CA GLY A 11 -21.25 1.45 22.31
C GLY A 11 -19.96 1.01 22.99
N SER A 12 -19.15 0.20 22.32
CA SER A 12 -17.79 -0.09 22.77
C SER A 12 -17.01 1.22 22.78
N HIS A 13 -16.97 1.91 23.92
CA HIS A 13 -16.17 3.11 24.08
C HIS A 13 -14.70 2.69 24.15
N PHE A 14 -13.96 2.97 23.09
CA PHE A 14 -12.50 2.85 23.12
C PHE A 14 -11.92 4.06 23.86
N ASP A 15 -10.92 3.81 24.69
CA ASP A 15 -10.12 4.87 25.29
C ASP A 15 -8.94 5.25 24.38
N PRO A 16 -8.42 6.49 24.48
CA PRO A 16 -7.20 6.87 23.80
C PRO A 16 -6.04 5.93 24.16
N PRO A 17 -5.18 5.56 23.18
CA PRO A 17 -4.10 4.60 23.41
C PRO A 17 -2.92 5.17 24.24
N PHE A 18 -2.94 6.46 24.53
CA PHE A 18 -1.95 7.19 25.31
C PHE A 18 -2.61 8.44 25.91
N ARG A 19 -2.00 8.99 26.96
CA ARG A 19 -2.45 10.21 27.65
C ARG A 19 -1.50 11.38 27.47
N ARG A 20 -0.24 11.13 27.09
CA ARG A 20 0.77 12.17 26.90
C ARG A 20 0.49 13.02 25.65
N GLU A 21 0.61 14.33 25.79
CA GLU A 21 0.64 15.26 24.65
C GLU A 21 2.09 15.38 24.15
N LEU A 22 2.31 14.97 22.90
CA LEU A 22 3.63 15.01 22.24
C LEU A 22 3.95 16.34 21.57
N LEU A 23 2.92 17.15 21.30
CA LEU A 23 3.04 18.42 20.63
C LEU A 23 2.91 19.54 21.66
N PRO A 24 3.68 20.64 21.55
CA PRO A 24 3.51 21.78 22.43
C PRO A 24 2.09 22.34 22.29
N THR A 25 1.41 22.50 23.42
CA THR A 25 0.03 23.01 23.45
C THR A 25 0.04 24.52 23.52
N ALA A 26 -1.07 25.14 23.13
CA ALA A 26 -1.22 26.59 23.05
C ALA A 26 -1.05 27.36 24.38
N THR A 27 -0.70 26.68 25.46
CA THR A 27 -0.50 27.23 26.81
C THR A 27 0.98 27.44 27.16
N ASP A 28 1.92 26.95 26.33
CA ASP A 28 3.37 27.09 26.57
C ASP A 28 3.96 28.43 26.04
N PHE A 29 3.10 29.40 25.68
CA PHE A 29 3.50 30.65 25.03
C PHE A 29 4.10 31.71 25.96
N ALA A 30 5.28 31.40 26.49
CA ALA A 30 6.25 32.43 26.85
C ALA A 30 7.28 32.69 25.71
N SER A 31 7.24 31.93 24.61
CA SER A 31 8.37 31.85 23.66
C SER A 31 8.00 31.91 22.17
N GLY A 32 7.12 32.82 21.73
CA GLY A 32 7.08 33.29 20.32
C GLY A 32 6.96 32.26 19.17
N GLN A 33 6.66 30.99 19.44
CA GLN A 33 6.54 29.93 18.44
C GLN A 33 5.15 29.95 17.80
N THR A 34 5.11 29.94 16.47
CA THR A 34 3.86 29.89 15.68
C THR A 34 3.17 28.54 15.85
N VAL A 35 1.91 28.55 16.29
CA VAL A 35 1.09 27.33 16.44
C VAL A 35 0.82 26.75 15.06
N VAL A 36 1.47 25.63 14.74
CA VAL A 36 1.11 24.87 13.55
C VAL A 36 -0.24 24.18 13.84
N PRO A 37 -1.24 24.27 12.95
CA PRO A 37 -2.54 23.64 13.16
C PRO A 37 -2.45 22.10 13.14
N LEU A 38 -3.42 21.44 13.79
CA LEU A 38 -3.51 19.97 13.83
C LEU A 38 -4.10 19.37 12.55
N LEU A 39 -5.05 20.08 11.93
CA LEU A 39 -5.81 19.60 10.78
C LEU A 39 -5.38 20.31 9.50
N PRO A 40 -5.39 19.62 8.34
CA PRO A 40 -5.14 20.24 7.05
C PRO A 40 -6.31 21.14 6.63
N THR A 41 -6.07 22.05 5.67
CA THR A 41 -7.09 22.99 5.21
C THR A 41 -8.19 22.30 4.39
N THR A 42 -7.82 21.41 3.48
CA THR A 42 -8.76 20.77 2.54
C THR A 42 -8.47 19.29 2.35
N TYR A 43 -9.49 18.54 1.96
CA TYR A 43 -9.36 17.16 1.54
C TYR A 43 -10.11 16.92 0.22
N ARG A 44 -9.72 15.85 -0.48
CA ARG A 44 -10.32 15.48 -1.77
C ARG A 44 -11.12 14.19 -1.65
N HIS A 45 -12.41 14.27 -1.96
CA HIS A 45 -13.28 13.09 -2.06
C HIS A 45 -13.96 13.05 -3.43
N ARG A 46 -13.78 11.94 -4.17
CA ARG A 46 -14.42 11.67 -5.47
C ARG A 46 -14.43 12.87 -6.43
N TYR A 47 -13.27 13.54 -6.57
CA TYR A 47 -13.01 14.70 -7.44
C TYR A 47 -13.54 16.06 -6.95
N ARG A 48 -14.05 16.17 -5.73
CA ARG A 48 -14.41 17.45 -5.10
C ARG A 48 -13.40 17.81 -4.01
N VAL A 49 -13.06 19.09 -3.91
CA VAL A 49 -12.26 19.66 -2.83
C VAL A 49 -13.23 20.18 -1.77
N GLN A 50 -13.04 19.78 -0.51
CA GLN A 50 -13.88 20.19 0.61
C GLN A 50 -13.00 20.70 1.75
N LEU A 51 -13.52 21.64 2.53
CA LEU A 51 -12.82 22.22 3.68
C LEU A 51 -12.94 21.24 4.87
N VAL A 52 -11.84 20.95 5.55
CA VAL A 52 -11.84 19.97 6.66
C VAL A 52 -12.68 20.46 7.84
N SER A 53 -12.63 21.77 8.13
CA SER A 53 -13.41 22.37 9.22
C SER A 53 -14.92 22.24 9.04
N SER A 54 -15.40 22.01 7.81
CA SER A 54 -16.83 21.79 7.56
C SER A 54 -17.33 20.41 8.01
N ASN A 55 -16.48 19.38 7.91
CA ASN A 55 -16.85 18.02 8.29
C ASN A 55 -15.60 17.16 8.56
N VAL A 56 -15.12 17.19 9.81
CA VAL A 56 -13.93 16.44 10.25
C VAL A 56 -14.14 14.93 10.10
N ASN A 57 -15.33 14.41 10.41
CA ASN A 57 -15.61 12.97 10.33
C ASN A 57 -15.53 12.44 8.89
N SER A 58 -16.07 13.19 7.92
CA SER A 58 -15.96 12.84 6.50
C SER A 58 -14.52 12.89 5.99
N PHE A 59 -13.74 13.86 6.49
CA PHE A 59 -12.30 13.90 6.25
C PHE A 59 -11.62 12.64 6.79
N LEU A 60 -11.83 12.29 8.06
CA LEU A 60 -11.20 11.11 8.69
C LEU A 60 -11.57 9.80 7.99
N GLN A 61 -12.82 9.64 7.57
CA GLN A 61 -13.25 8.48 6.80
C GLN A 61 -12.54 8.37 5.45
N CYS A 62 -12.26 9.49 4.79
CA CYS A 62 -11.49 9.50 3.54
C CYS A 62 -10.00 9.26 3.81
N GLU A 63 -9.46 9.86 4.86
CA GLU A 63 -8.05 9.81 5.24
C GLU A 63 -7.60 8.40 5.64
N PHE A 64 -8.45 7.69 6.39
CA PHE A 64 -8.23 6.33 6.85
C PHE A 64 -8.93 5.27 5.96
N ASP A 65 -9.27 5.59 4.71
CA ASP A 65 -9.88 4.61 3.80
C ASP A 65 -8.89 3.54 3.32
N VAL A 66 -8.93 2.39 3.98
CA VAL A 66 -8.18 1.17 3.59
C VAL A 66 -9.07 0.12 2.89
N SER A 67 -10.29 0.49 2.47
CA SER A 67 -11.28 -0.42 1.87
C SER A 67 -10.74 -1.20 0.67
N ARG A 68 -9.89 -0.55 -0.13
CA ARG A 68 -9.21 -1.15 -1.29
C ARG A 68 -8.39 -2.37 -0.91
N LEU A 69 -7.69 -2.31 0.22
CA LEU A 69 -6.81 -3.38 0.66
C LEU A 69 -7.59 -4.46 1.40
N ASN A 70 -8.58 -4.06 2.19
CA ASN A 70 -9.44 -4.99 2.91
C ASN A 70 -10.20 -5.92 1.94
N ARG A 71 -10.60 -5.39 0.77
CA ARG A 71 -11.23 -6.20 -0.29
C ARG A 71 -10.34 -7.33 -0.83
N VAL A 72 -9.01 -7.17 -0.78
CA VAL A 72 -8.05 -8.20 -1.23
C VAL A 72 -7.32 -8.87 -0.08
N HIS A 73 -7.81 -8.72 1.16
CA HIS A 73 -7.15 -9.20 2.37
C HIS A 73 -6.76 -10.69 2.27
N LYS A 74 -7.66 -11.53 1.74
CA LYS A 74 -7.42 -12.98 1.52
C LYS A 74 -6.21 -13.30 0.65
N TRP A 75 -5.74 -12.35 -0.16
CA TRP A 75 -4.60 -12.50 -1.07
C TRP A 75 -3.36 -11.73 -0.61
N LEU A 76 -3.43 -11.01 0.52
CA LEU A 76 -2.30 -10.19 1.00
C LEU A 76 -1.10 -11.03 1.43
N TRP A 77 -1.30 -12.30 1.82
CA TRP A 77 -0.21 -13.25 2.08
C TRP A 77 0.71 -13.46 0.87
N LEU A 78 0.19 -13.32 -0.37
CA LEU A 78 1.03 -13.32 -1.56
C LEU A 78 1.87 -12.05 -1.63
N CYS A 79 1.39 -10.91 -1.13
CA CYS A 79 2.05 -9.62 -1.26
C CYS A 79 3.13 -9.37 -0.20
N GLY A 80 3.05 -10.00 0.96
CA GLY A 80 4.00 -9.82 2.06
C GLY A 80 3.76 -10.82 3.19
N LEU A 81 4.76 -10.94 4.08
CA LEU A 81 4.63 -11.74 5.29
C LEU A 81 3.77 -11.00 6.33
N PRO A 82 3.01 -11.72 7.18
CA PRO A 82 2.21 -11.14 8.25
C PRO A 82 3.10 -10.72 9.44
N ASN A 83 4.06 -9.83 9.19
CA ASN A 83 5.01 -9.34 10.19
C ASN A 83 4.91 -7.83 10.27
N SER A 84 5.31 -7.27 11.41
CA SER A 84 5.53 -5.84 11.59
C SER A 84 6.50 -5.28 10.53
N PRO A 85 6.34 -4.00 10.13
CA PRO A 85 7.23 -3.40 9.15
C PRO A 85 8.67 -3.31 9.69
N ARG A 86 9.64 -3.35 8.78
CA ARG A 86 11.06 -3.23 9.16
C ARG A 86 11.43 -1.77 9.38
N PRO A 87 12.37 -1.47 10.29
CA PRO A 87 12.75 -0.10 10.64
C PRO A 87 13.30 0.71 9.45
N LEU A 88 13.26 2.03 9.56
CA LEU A 88 13.58 2.97 8.47
C LEU A 88 15.01 2.81 7.92
N HIS A 89 16.01 2.64 8.79
CA HIS A 89 17.40 2.42 8.39
C HIS A 89 17.53 1.15 7.54
N TYR A 90 16.75 0.11 7.84
CA TYR A 90 16.75 -1.14 7.09
C TYR A 90 16.19 -0.95 5.67
N GLN A 91 15.23 -0.03 5.48
CA GLN A 91 14.74 0.32 4.14
C GLN A 91 15.86 0.92 3.27
N ARG A 92 16.74 1.75 3.86
CA ARG A 92 17.92 2.27 3.17
C ARG A 92 18.93 1.18 2.83
N ILE A 93 19.16 0.21 3.72
CA ILE A 93 20.02 -0.97 3.42
C ILE A 93 19.48 -1.73 2.20
N LYS A 94 18.15 -1.83 2.06
CA LYS A 94 17.50 -2.43 0.89
C LYS A 94 17.53 -1.55 -0.38
N LYS A 95 18.24 -0.42 -0.35
CA LYS A 95 18.33 0.56 -1.45
C LYS A 95 16.94 1.05 -1.91
N ARG A 96 15.99 1.12 -0.97
CA ARG A 96 14.67 1.68 -1.22
C ARG A 96 14.68 3.16 -0.84
N ASP A 97 14.28 3.99 -1.78
CA ASP A 97 13.98 5.39 -1.53
C ASP A 97 12.64 5.51 -0.77
N ILE A 98 12.59 6.39 0.23
CA ILE A 98 11.39 6.59 1.06
C ILE A 98 10.58 7.73 0.44
N VAL A 99 9.48 7.37 -0.21
CA VAL A 99 8.61 8.30 -0.91
C VAL A 99 7.40 8.64 -0.05
N ILE A 100 7.21 9.93 0.21
CA ILE A 100 6.10 10.45 0.98
C ILE A 100 4.79 10.30 0.20
N THR A 101 3.74 9.79 0.85
CA THR A 101 2.38 9.67 0.30
C THR A 101 1.34 10.08 1.34
N GLU A 102 0.35 10.89 0.99
CA GLU A 102 -0.75 11.16 1.93
C GLU A 102 -1.80 10.03 1.96
N GLN A 103 -1.74 9.07 1.05
CA GLN A 103 -2.71 7.97 1.02
C GLN A 103 -2.33 6.85 1.99
N ILE A 104 -3.20 6.57 2.97
CA ILE A 104 -3.01 5.48 3.95
C ILE A 104 -2.94 4.10 3.28
N ASP A 105 -3.63 3.91 2.16
CA ASP A 105 -3.67 2.65 1.43
C ASP A 105 -2.35 2.36 0.69
N LEU A 106 -1.49 3.36 0.51
CA LEU A 106 -0.13 3.21 -0.01
C LEU A 106 0.91 3.06 1.10
N HIS A 107 0.56 3.32 2.36
CA HIS A 107 1.47 3.17 3.49
C HIS A 107 2.06 1.74 3.54
N LEU A 108 3.38 1.65 3.56
CA LEU A 108 4.20 0.42 3.55
C LEU A 108 4.06 -0.44 2.29
N VAL A 109 3.50 0.10 1.22
CA VAL A 109 3.56 -0.52 -0.10
C VAL A 109 4.93 -0.23 -0.71
N TRP A 110 5.62 -1.23 -1.24
CA TRP A 110 6.97 -1.07 -1.77
C TRP A 110 7.15 -1.65 -3.17
N SER A 111 8.08 -1.04 -3.90
CA SER A 111 8.61 -1.44 -5.19
C SER A 111 10.13 -1.65 -5.05
N PRO A 112 10.82 -2.32 -5.99
CA PRO A 112 12.23 -2.67 -5.83
C PRO A 112 13.14 -1.49 -5.44
N SER A 113 12.83 -0.28 -5.88
CA SER A 113 13.63 0.93 -5.60
C SER A 113 12.98 1.92 -4.64
N ARG A 114 11.73 1.71 -4.21
CA ARG A 114 10.98 2.72 -3.43
C ARG A 114 10.00 2.09 -2.46
N ILE A 115 9.81 2.71 -1.30
CA ILE A 115 8.74 2.40 -0.35
C ILE A 115 7.90 3.65 -0.11
N PHE A 116 6.59 3.49 -0.10
CA PHE A 116 5.66 4.59 0.15
C PHE A 116 5.34 4.65 1.64
N ILE A 117 5.62 5.79 2.27
CA ILE A 117 5.35 6.03 3.69
C ILE A 117 4.49 7.29 3.82
N LYS A 118 3.45 7.17 4.64
CA LYS A 118 2.54 8.28 4.94
C LYS A 118 3.04 8.98 6.19
N PRO A 119 3.31 10.30 6.17
CA PRO A 119 3.70 11.07 7.35
C PRO A 119 2.70 10.90 8.49
N LEU A 120 3.19 10.91 9.72
CA LEU A 120 2.37 10.80 10.92
C LEU A 120 1.61 12.11 11.12
N PRO A 121 0.28 12.14 10.95
CA PRO A 121 -0.49 13.36 11.08
C PRO A 121 -0.48 13.87 12.52
N ARG A 122 -0.36 15.19 12.69
CA ARG A 122 -0.25 15.86 14.00
C ARG A 122 -1.44 15.57 14.91
N PHE A 123 -2.64 15.48 14.34
CA PHE A 123 -3.85 15.15 15.10
C PHE A 123 -3.82 13.74 15.73
N LEU A 124 -3.04 12.78 15.19
CA LEU A 124 -2.90 11.45 15.81
C LEU A 124 -2.01 11.46 17.05
N LEU A 125 -1.27 12.53 17.30
CA LEU A 125 -0.41 12.69 18.48
C LEU A 125 -1.12 13.43 19.63
N SER A 126 -2.39 13.80 19.47
CA SER A 126 -3.19 14.50 20.48
C SER A 126 -4.23 13.55 21.10
N PRO A 127 -4.16 13.22 22.41
CA PRO A 127 -5.08 12.29 23.04
C PRO A 127 -6.51 12.85 23.09
N GLN A 128 -6.67 14.17 23.20
CA GLN A 128 -7.96 14.85 23.13
C GLN A 128 -8.66 14.63 21.78
N PHE A 129 -7.89 14.66 20.69
CA PHE A 129 -8.42 14.42 19.35
C PHE A 129 -8.92 12.98 19.20
N TRP A 130 -8.19 12.00 19.77
CA TRP A 130 -8.63 10.60 19.79
C TRP A 130 -9.98 10.46 20.47
N GLN A 131 -10.12 11.00 21.68
CA GLN A 131 -11.35 10.91 22.46
C GLN A 131 -12.56 11.52 21.74
N GLN A 132 -12.36 12.66 21.07
CA GLN A 132 -13.44 13.39 20.41
C GLN A 132 -13.84 12.81 19.05
N HIS A 133 -12.88 12.36 18.23
CA HIS A 133 -13.13 12.08 16.80
C HIS A 133 -12.81 10.65 16.35
N ILE A 134 -11.97 9.91 17.09
CA ILE A 134 -11.51 8.56 16.67
C ILE A 134 -12.17 7.46 17.51
N CYS A 135 -12.12 7.60 18.83
CA CYS A 135 -12.69 6.65 19.79
C CYS A 135 -14.19 6.34 19.58
N PRO A 136 -15.05 7.30 19.15
CA PRO A 136 -16.45 7.00 18.86
C PRO A 136 -16.68 6.06 17.66
N ASP A 137 -15.71 5.94 16.75
CA ASP A 137 -15.82 5.11 15.55
C ASP A 137 -14.81 3.95 15.59
N THR A 138 -15.33 2.75 15.86
CA THR A 138 -14.56 1.50 15.92
C THR A 138 -13.73 1.24 14.66
N GLY A 139 -14.23 1.58 13.47
CA GLY A 139 -13.52 1.35 12.21
C GLY A 139 -12.33 2.30 12.05
N LEU A 140 -12.53 3.56 12.41
CA LEU A 140 -11.47 4.57 12.43
C LEU A 140 -10.42 4.23 13.49
N TYR A 141 -10.85 3.92 14.72
CA TYR A 141 -9.96 3.53 15.81
C TYR A 141 -9.02 2.39 15.39
N ARG A 142 -9.58 1.31 14.84
CA ARG A 142 -8.79 0.15 14.39
C ARG A 142 -7.75 0.49 13.32
N THR A 143 -8.06 1.46 12.46
CA THR A 143 -7.18 1.84 11.35
C THR A 143 -6.11 2.84 11.82
N ALA A 144 -6.51 3.86 12.58
CA ALA A 144 -5.60 4.83 13.17
C ALA A 144 -4.62 4.17 14.15
N PHE A 145 -5.10 3.22 14.96
CA PHE A 145 -4.27 2.49 15.90
C PHE A 145 -3.26 1.58 15.21
N GLY A 146 -3.69 0.83 14.19
CA GLY A 146 -2.77 0.03 13.36
C GLY A 146 -1.70 0.88 12.66
N PHE A 147 -2.08 2.06 12.19
CA PHE A 147 -1.15 3.02 11.62
C PHE A 147 -0.14 3.54 12.65
N LEU A 148 -0.58 3.83 13.89
CA LEU A 148 0.32 4.25 14.96
C LEU A 148 1.33 3.15 15.32
N LEU A 149 0.87 1.90 15.45
CA LEU A 149 1.74 0.74 15.71
C LEU A 149 2.77 0.52 14.59
N SER A 150 2.39 0.79 13.34
CA SER A 150 3.31 0.69 12.22
C SER A 150 4.47 1.70 12.33
N TYR A 151 4.20 2.89 12.88
CA TYR A 151 5.22 3.91 13.14
C TYR A 151 6.14 3.55 14.29
N ILE A 152 5.61 2.96 15.36
CA ILE A 152 6.41 2.42 16.46
C ILE A 152 7.37 1.33 15.95
N ALA A 153 6.91 0.47 15.04
CA ALA A 153 7.77 -0.53 14.39
C ALA A 153 8.80 0.05 13.41
N LEU A 154 8.49 1.19 12.76
CA LEU A 154 9.40 1.87 11.83
C LEU A 154 10.54 2.61 12.55
N ILE A 155 10.26 3.17 13.73
CA ILE A 155 11.19 3.99 14.51
C ILE A 155 11.64 3.21 15.75
N GLU A 156 12.58 2.29 15.55
CA GLU A 156 13.13 1.44 16.62
C GLU A 156 14.28 2.13 17.36
N ARG A 157 15.15 2.84 16.63
CA ARG A 157 16.38 3.44 17.17
C ARG A 157 16.42 4.94 16.95
N GLU A 158 17.33 5.60 17.67
CA GLU A 158 17.57 7.04 17.49
C GLU A 158 17.96 7.40 16.04
N VAL A 159 18.69 6.53 15.34
CA VAL A 159 19.01 6.72 13.91
C VAL A 159 17.76 6.72 13.04
N ASP A 160 16.78 5.86 13.34
CA ASP A 160 15.49 5.83 12.64
C ASP A 160 14.68 7.09 12.93
N PHE A 161 14.76 7.60 14.16
CA PHE A 161 14.11 8.83 14.55
C PHE A 161 14.69 10.03 13.80
N GLN A 162 16.02 10.17 13.76
CA GLN A 162 16.70 11.21 12.99
C GLN A 162 16.36 11.10 11.49
N LEU A 163 16.27 9.88 10.96
CA LEU A 163 15.80 9.62 9.60
C LEU A 163 14.36 10.11 9.38
N ALA A 164 13.45 9.76 10.28
CA ALA A 164 12.05 10.18 10.20
C ALA A 164 11.91 11.71 10.21
N THR A 165 12.67 12.39 11.08
CA THR A 165 12.70 13.86 11.15
C THR A 165 13.28 14.46 9.86
N SER A 166 14.40 13.92 9.36
CA SER A 166 15.04 14.41 8.12
C SER A 166 14.14 14.28 6.88
N LEU A 167 13.24 13.29 6.88
CA LEU A 167 12.28 13.03 5.82
C LEU A 167 10.91 13.67 6.09
N SER A 168 10.77 14.46 7.15
CA SER A 168 9.50 15.08 7.57
C SER A 168 8.35 14.07 7.74
N LEU A 169 8.68 12.84 8.15
CA LEU A 169 7.69 11.79 8.43
C LEU A 169 7.03 11.94 9.80
N ILE A 170 7.67 12.67 10.71
CA ILE A 170 7.16 13.03 12.03
C ILE A 170 7.30 14.55 12.21
N PRO A 171 6.48 15.17 13.07
CA PRO A 171 6.59 16.60 13.36
C PRO A 171 7.94 16.93 14.01
N PRO A 172 8.64 17.99 13.57
CA PRO A 172 9.99 18.33 14.07
C PRO A 172 10.01 18.75 15.55
N GLU A 173 8.85 19.06 16.14
CA GLU A 173 8.71 19.44 17.55
C GLU A 173 8.82 18.23 18.50
N VAL A 174 8.65 17.01 17.97
CA VAL A 174 8.78 15.80 18.77
C VAL A 174 10.26 15.56 19.06
N THR A 175 10.60 15.29 20.32
CA THR A 175 11.96 14.89 20.72
C THR A 175 12.08 13.37 20.83
N TRP A 176 13.30 12.84 20.75
CA TRP A 176 13.53 11.39 20.90
C TRP A 176 13.06 10.87 22.27
N ALA A 177 13.32 11.62 23.35
CA ALA A 177 12.86 11.26 24.69
C ALA A 177 11.33 11.20 24.78
N ALA A 178 10.64 12.17 24.17
CA ALA A 178 9.18 12.19 24.12
C ALA A 178 8.64 11.02 23.28
N TRP A 179 9.28 10.70 22.15
CA TRP A 179 8.92 9.56 21.32
C TRP A 179 9.07 8.22 22.05
N LEU A 180 10.19 8.01 22.76
CA LEU A 180 10.42 6.80 23.54
C LEU A 180 9.33 6.60 24.60
N ALA A 181 9.06 7.66 25.37
CA ALA A 181 8.05 7.69 26.41
C ALA A 181 6.65 7.42 25.84
N PHE A 182 6.35 7.95 24.66
CA PHE A 182 5.09 7.72 23.96
C PHE A 182 4.95 6.28 23.44
N ALA A 183 5.98 5.76 22.76
CA ALA A 183 5.97 4.40 22.24
C ALA A 183 5.81 3.37 23.36
N GLU A 184 6.49 3.58 24.49
CA GLU A 184 6.35 2.76 25.69
C GLU A 184 4.91 2.80 26.23
N GLU A 185 4.32 3.98 26.36
CA GLU A 185 2.93 4.12 26.82
C GLU A 185 1.94 3.39 25.91
N VAL A 186 2.04 3.57 24.59
CA VAL A 186 1.15 2.92 23.61
C VAL A 186 1.26 1.39 23.68
N VAL A 187 2.50 0.87 23.79
CA VAL A 187 2.77 -0.58 23.87
C VAL A 187 2.31 -1.18 25.19
N LEU A 188 2.47 -0.47 26.31
CA LEU A 188 2.11 -0.95 27.65
C LEU A 188 0.62 -0.82 27.96
N THR A 189 -0.03 0.27 27.52
CA THR A 189 -1.44 0.60 27.84
C THR A 189 -2.41 -0.45 27.29
N SER A 190 -2.04 -1.09 26.19
CA SER A 190 -2.89 -2.10 25.55
C SER A 190 -2.26 -3.47 25.71
N SER A 191 -2.80 -4.29 26.62
CA SER A 191 -2.46 -5.72 26.78
C SER A 191 -2.53 -6.49 25.44
N GLN A 192 -3.31 -5.96 24.50
CA GLN A 192 -3.52 -6.40 23.14
C GLN A 192 -2.33 -6.08 22.19
N THR A 193 -1.58 -5.01 22.42
CA THR A 193 -0.43 -4.61 21.57
C THR A 193 0.79 -5.50 21.75
N ARG A 194 0.99 -6.09 22.94
CA ARG A 194 2.03 -7.12 23.12
C ARG A 194 1.88 -8.24 22.10
N SER A 195 0.65 -8.68 21.81
CA SER A 195 0.41 -9.71 20.79
C SER A 195 0.64 -9.25 19.34
N TYR A 196 0.66 -7.94 19.07
CA TYR A 196 1.00 -7.42 17.75
C TYR A 196 2.51 -7.53 17.47
N PHE A 197 3.36 -7.35 18.49
CA PHE A 197 4.82 -7.46 18.37
C PHE A 197 5.35 -8.86 18.66
N SER A 198 4.65 -9.65 19.50
CA SER A 198 4.98 -11.04 19.79
C SER A 198 4.50 -11.96 18.67
N ALA A 199 5.31 -12.14 17.64
CA ALA A 199 5.13 -13.17 16.63
C ALA A 199 5.53 -14.54 17.21
N ASP A 200 4.71 -15.13 18.07
CA ASP A 200 4.95 -16.49 18.56
C ASP A 200 4.63 -17.48 17.42
N GLU A 201 5.66 -18.11 16.85
CA GLU A 201 5.60 -18.93 15.63
C GLU A 201 4.87 -20.28 15.82
N THR A 202 4.49 -20.62 17.06
CA THR A 202 4.07 -21.97 17.48
C THR A 202 2.56 -22.19 17.57
N SER A 203 1.72 -21.26 17.11
CA SER A 203 0.26 -21.49 17.08
C SER A 203 -0.41 -20.97 15.81
N PRO A 204 -0.77 -21.85 14.86
CA PRO A 204 -1.54 -21.51 13.66
C PRO A 204 -3.03 -21.42 13.99
N SER A 205 -3.39 -20.63 14.99
CA SER A 205 -4.78 -20.40 15.37
C SER A 205 -5.12 -18.93 15.17
N TYR A 206 -5.94 -18.72 14.14
CA TYR A 206 -6.71 -17.55 13.73
C TYR A 206 -7.31 -16.70 14.87
N SER A 207 -6.49 -16.16 15.76
CA SER A 207 -6.91 -15.26 16.84
C SER A 207 -6.93 -13.82 16.35
N GLN A 208 -7.64 -13.62 15.23
CA GLN A 208 -8.00 -12.33 14.62
C GLN A 208 -8.80 -11.40 15.58
N HIS A 209 -9.11 -11.86 16.79
CA HIS A 209 -9.97 -11.21 17.78
C HIS A 209 -9.23 -10.53 18.93
N ARG A 210 -7.89 -10.57 19.01
CA ARG A 210 -7.17 -10.02 20.19
C ARG A 210 -6.67 -8.59 20.01
N VAL A 211 -6.35 -8.15 18.79
CA VAL A 211 -5.87 -6.78 18.55
C VAL A 211 -6.94 -5.97 17.83
N PRO A 212 -7.39 -4.82 18.36
CA PRO A 212 -8.36 -3.94 17.74
C PRO A 212 -7.66 -3.14 16.63
N VAL A 213 -7.13 -3.84 15.63
CA VAL A 213 -6.41 -3.29 14.51
C VAL A 213 -7.06 -3.74 13.22
N ASN A 214 -7.06 -2.85 12.22
CA ASN A 214 -7.57 -3.16 10.91
C ASN A 214 -6.74 -4.27 10.25
N CYS A 215 -7.39 -5.23 9.58
CA CYS A 215 -6.75 -6.41 9.01
C CYS A 215 -5.65 -6.09 7.97
N ARG A 216 -5.62 -4.87 7.43
CA ARG A 216 -4.50 -4.36 6.64
C ARG A 216 -3.17 -4.40 7.40
N PHE A 217 -3.13 -3.93 8.65
CA PHE A 217 -1.88 -3.73 9.38
C PHE A 217 -1.28 -5.02 9.97
N TYR A 218 -1.95 -6.17 9.83
CA TYR A 218 -1.30 -7.47 10.08
C TYR A 218 -0.16 -7.76 9.11
N TYR A 219 -0.18 -7.10 7.95
CA TYR A 219 0.92 -7.13 7.00
C TYR A 219 1.63 -5.77 7.03
N GLY A 220 2.86 -5.74 7.51
CA GLY A 220 3.69 -4.54 7.49
C GLY A 220 4.00 -4.13 6.05
N GLU A 221 4.93 -4.83 5.40
CA GLU A 221 5.39 -4.48 4.05
C GLU A 221 4.69 -5.25 2.94
N LEU A 222 4.16 -4.53 1.95
CA LEU A 222 3.42 -5.16 0.85
C LEU A 222 4.01 -4.83 -0.52
N ARG A 223 4.36 -5.88 -1.27
CA ARG A 223 4.99 -5.75 -2.58
C ARG A 223 3.99 -5.28 -3.63
N LEU A 224 4.22 -4.09 -4.16
CA LEU A 224 3.38 -3.45 -5.18
C LEU A 224 3.22 -4.32 -6.43
N GLY A 225 4.29 -5.00 -6.87
CA GLY A 225 4.23 -5.86 -8.06
C GLY A 225 3.18 -6.97 -7.93
N ARG A 226 3.14 -7.67 -6.80
CA ARG A 226 2.17 -8.75 -6.54
C ARG A 226 0.77 -8.20 -6.31
N LEU A 227 0.67 -7.06 -5.63
CA LEU A 227 -0.60 -6.37 -5.42
C LEU A 227 -1.22 -5.89 -6.75
N ASN A 228 -0.39 -5.42 -7.69
CA ASN A 228 -0.79 -5.09 -9.05
C ASN A 228 -1.32 -6.31 -9.80
N TRP A 229 -0.67 -7.47 -9.68
CA TRP A 229 -1.14 -8.72 -10.28
C TRP A 229 -2.50 -9.16 -9.74
N ILE A 230 -2.71 -9.13 -8.42
CA ILE A 230 -4.01 -9.44 -7.82
C ILE A 230 -5.09 -8.49 -8.37
N TYR A 231 -4.82 -7.20 -8.42
CA TYR A 231 -5.77 -6.23 -8.95
C TYR A 231 -6.09 -6.42 -10.44
N ARG A 232 -5.10 -6.84 -11.24
CA ARG A 232 -5.29 -7.09 -12.68
C ARG A 232 -6.05 -8.38 -12.94
N LEU A 233 -5.66 -9.48 -12.30
CA LEU A 233 -6.20 -10.82 -12.57
C LEU A 233 -7.51 -11.07 -11.81
N TYR A 234 -7.57 -10.74 -10.52
CA TYR A 234 -8.71 -11.08 -9.68
C TYR A 234 -9.83 -10.03 -9.76
N LEU A 235 -9.49 -8.74 -9.83
CA LEU A 235 -10.49 -7.65 -9.89
C LEU A 235 -10.75 -7.10 -11.29
N GLY A 236 -10.05 -7.62 -12.31
CA GLY A 236 -10.17 -7.12 -13.68
C GLY A 236 -9.84 -5.63 -13.82
N ARG A 237 -9.02 -5.06 -12.93
CA ARG A 237 -8.61 -3.64 -12.99
C ARG A 237 -7.27 -3.54 -13.70
N PRO A 238 -7.24 -3.18 -14.99
CA PRO A 238 -6.03 -3.35 -15.81
C PRO A 238 -4.91 -2.36 -15.42
N ARG A 239 -5.25 -1.26 -14.74
CA ARG A 239 -4.28 -0.31 -14.17
C ARG A 239 -3.50 -0.88 -12.97
N GLY A 240 -3.98 -1.97 -12.36
CA GLY A 240 -3.45 -2.51 -11.10
C GLY A 240 -3.86 -1.68 -9.88
N TYR A 241 -3.09 -1.81 -8.81
CA TYR A 241 -3.27 -1.10 -7.55
C TYR A 241 -2.68 0.31 -7.61
N LEU A 242 -1.40 0.41 -7.96
CA LEU A 242 -0.73 1.67 -8.26
C LEU A 242 0.09 1.45 -9.54
N SER A 243 -0.16 2.30 -10.53
CA SER A 243 0.54 2.23 -11.81
C SER A 243 1.87 2.94 -11.68
N GLY A 244 2.97 2.18 -11.68
CA GLY A 244 4.33 2.75 -11.65
C GLY A 244 4.73 3.41 -12.98
N CYS A 245 4.15 2.94 -14.09
CA CYS A 245 4.36 3.51 -15.41
C CYS A 245 3.25 4.53 -15.71
N THR A 246 3.58 5.82 -15.68
CA THR A 246 2.64 6.88 -16.09
C THR A 246 2.40 6.87 -17.61
N THR A 247 3.34 6.31 -18.37
CA THR A 247 3.33 6.28 -19.83
C THR A 247 3.35 4.85 -20.36
N TYR A 248 2.60 4.59 -21.43
CA TYR A 248 2.57 3.29 -22.12
C TYR A 248 3.97 2.83 -22.57
N GLY A 249 4.82 3.76 -23.01
CA GLY A 249 6.20 3.45 -23.43
C GLY A 249 7.08 2.89 -22.31
N ALA A 250 6.89 3.30 -21.05
CA ALA A 250 7.64 2.74 -19.92
C ALA A 250 7.21 1.30 -19.64
N PHE A 251 5.90 1.00 -19.75
CA PHE A 251 5.39 -0.36 -19.61
C PHE A 251 5.96 -1.30 -20.69
N VAL A 252 6.02 -0.85 -21.95
CA VAL A 252 6.61 -1.66 -23.04
C VAL A 252 8.10 -1.88 -22.79
N ARG A 253 8.84 -0.84 -22.40
CA ARG A 253 10.29 -0.94 -22.13
C ARG A 253 10.60 -1.95 -21.02
N ASP A 254 9.84 -1.94 -19.93
CA ASP A 254 10.07 -2.83 -18.79
C ASP A 254 9.83 -4.31 -19.15
N ASN A 255 8.90 -4.60 -20.06
CA ASN A 255 8.62 -5.96 -20.52
C ASN A 255 9.45 -6.36 -21.75
N ALA A 256 9.96 -5.40 -22.52
CA ALA A 256 10.76 -5.63 -23.72
C ALA A 256 12.04 -6.41 -23.41
N ASN A 257 12.67 -6.16 -22.25
CA ASN A 257 13.87 -6.91 -21.85
C ASN A 257 13.60 -8.42 -21.76
N SER A 258 12.47 -8.84 -21.19
CA SER A 258 12.11 -10.26 -21.12
C SER A 258 11.85 -10.86 -22.50
N PHE A 259 11.21 -10.11 -23.40
CA PHE A 259 10.98 -10.56 -24.79
C PHE A 259 12.29 -10.66 -25.58
N ILE A 260 13.19 -9.69 -25.42
CA ILE A 260 14.52 -9.69 -26.06
C ILE A 260 15.34 -10.90 -25.58
N THR A 261 15.36 -11.17 -24.26
CA THR A 261 16.08 -12.33 -23.73
C THR A 261 15.50 -13.65 -24.24
N LEU A 262 14.17 -13.80 -24.26
CA LEU A 262 13.52 -14.99 -24.81
C LEU A 262 13.85 -15.16 -26.30
N PHE A 263 13.76 -14.09 -27.08
CA PHE A 263 14.08 -14.09 -28.51
C PHE A 263 15.55 -14.43 -28.78
N ALA A 264 16.47 -13.87 -28.00
CA ALA A 264 17.90 -14.18 -28.10
C ALA A 264 18.16 -15.66 -27.80
N TYR A 265 17.56 -16.20 -26.72
CA TYR A 265 17.69 -17.62 -26.38
C TYR A 265 17.11 -18.53 -27.48
N THR A 266 15.91 -18.24 -27.99
CA THR A 266 15.32 -19.02 -29.09
C THR A 266 16.18 -18.97 -30.36
N THR A 267 16.76 -17.81 -30.68
CA THR A 267 17.66 -17.66 -31.84
C THR A 267 18.92 -18.50 -31.67
N ILE A 268 19.53 -18.50 -30.48
CA ILE A 268 20.72 -19.33 -30.19
C ILE A 268 20.39 -20.82 -30.35
N VAL A 269 19.26 -21.28 -29.80
CA VAL A 269 18.82 -22.67 -29.93
C VAL A 269 18.54 -23.03 -31.38
N LEU A 270 17.88 -22.14 -32.14
CA LEU A 270 17.59 -22.35 -33.56
C LEU A 270 18.89 -22.49 -34.37
N SER A 271 19.88 -21.63 -34.13
CA SER A 271 21.19 -21.71 -34.78
C SER A 271 21.93 -23.01 -34.43
N ALA A 272 21.88 -23.45 -33.17
CA ALA A 272 22.47 -24.74 -32.77
C ALA A 272 21.77 -25.92 -33.45
N MET A 273 20.44 -25.88 -33.58
CA MET A 273 19.68 -26.91 -34.31
C MET A 273 20.02 -26.93 -35.80
N GLN A 274 20.22 -25.76 -36.43
CA GLN A 274 20.65 -25.68 -37.83
C GLN A 274 22.01 -26.36 -38.03
N VAL A 275 22.96 -26.14 -37.11
CA VAL A 275 24.27 -26.82 -37.13
C VAL A 275 24.10 -28.32 -36.90
N GLY A 276 23.24 -28.74 -35.97
CA GLY A 276 22.95 -30.16 -35.72
C GLY A 276 22.38 -30.87 -36.95
N LEU A 277 21.41 -30.26 -37.63
CA LEU A 277 20.82 -30.80 -38.86
C LEU A 277 21.81 -30.87 -40.03
N ALA A 278 22.86 -30.06 -40.01
CA ALA A 278 23.93 -30.10 -41.01
C ALA A 278 24.93 -31.26 -40.78
N THR A 279 24.89 -31.92 -39.62
CA THR A 279 25.75 -33.08 -39.33
C THR A 279 25.04 -34.40 -39.63
N GLN A 280 25.74 -35.32 -40.30
CA GLN A 280 25.21 -36.66 -40.65
C GLN A 280 24.73 -37.46 -39.44
N TRP A 281 25.31 -37.24 -38.26
CA TRP A 281 25.01 -38.00 -37.05
C TRP A 281 23.63 -37.67 -36.46
N LEU A 282 23.17 -36.42 -36.64
CA LEU A 282 21.88 -35.96 -36.12
C LEU A 282 20.84 -35.77 -37.22
N SER A 283 21.23 -35.54 -38.48
CA SER A 283 20.30 -35.41 -39.61
C SER A 283 19.48 -36.69 -39.85
N ASP A 284 20.10 -37.85 -39.62
CA ASP A 284 19.50 -39.15 -39.95
C ASP A 284 18.52 -39.62 -38.86
N SER A 285 18.49 -38.93 -37.72
CA SER A 285 17.55 -39.20 -36.63
C SER A 285 16.21 -38.50 -36.87
N TYR A 286 15.16 -39.30 -37.14
CA TYR A 286 13.80 -38.79 -37.28
C TYR A 286 13.33 -37.96 -36.07
N ALA A 287 13.69 -38.39 -34.86
CA ALA A 287 13.33 -37.68 -33.63
C ALA A 287 13.93 -36.27 -33.58
N PHE A 288 15.19 -36.12 -34.02
CA PHE A 288 15.87 -34.82 -34.05
C PHE A 288 15.34 -33.91 -35.16
N GLY A 289 15.04 -34.45 -36.34
CA GLY A 289 14.39 -33.73 -37.44
C GLY A 289 13.01 -33.18 -37.04
N MET A 290 12.17 -34.01 -36.40
CA MET A 290 10.86 -33.58 -35.92
C MET A 290 10.94 -32.54 -34.80
N ALA A 291 11.86 -32.69 -33.84
CA ALA A 291 12.07 -31.71 -32.79
C ALA A 291 12.49 -30.34 -33.36
N SER A 292 13.40 -30.35 -34.35
CA SER A 292 13.88 -29.13 -35.02
C SER A 292 12.78 -28.45 -35.83
N TYR A 293 11.93 -29.23 -36.52
CA TYR A 293 10.75 -28.70 -37.23
C TYR A 293 9.76 -28.02 -36.27
N VAL A 294 9.35 -28.73 -35.21
CA VAL A 294 8.39 -28.20 -34.23
C VAL A 294 8.94 -26.94 -33.54
N PHE A 295 10.21 -26.95 -33.16
CA PHE A 295 10.85 -25.78 -32.54
C PHE A 295 10.98 -24.59 -33.49
N SER A 296 11.21 -24.84 -34.79
CA SER A 296 11.25 -23.78 -35.80
C SER A 296 9.89 -23.13 -36.00
N VAL A 297 8.82 -23.93 -36.11
CA VAL A 297 7.44 -23.42 -36.18
C VAL A 297 7.11 -22.63 -34.91
N PHE A 298 7.44 -23.17 -33.73
CA PHE A 298 7.25 -22.49 -32.45
C PHE A 298 7.97 -21.13 -32.41
N SER A 299 9.21 -21.07 -32.89
CA SER A 299 10.02 -19.84 -32.87
C SER A 299 9.49 -18.73 -33.78
N ILE A 300 8.72 -19.08 -34.82
CA ILE A 300 8.03 -18.11 -35.68
C ILE A 300 6.69 -17.69 -35.05
N VAL A 301 5.92 -18.68 -34.59
CA VAL A 301 4.54 -18.49 -34.15
C VAL A 301 4.46 -17.82 -32.76
N ALA A 302 5.35 -18.19 -31.83
CA ALA A 302 5.30 -17.68 -30.46
C ALA A 302 5.55 -16.15 -30.36
N PRO A 303 6.55 -15.55 -31.05
CA PRO A 303 6.70 -14.10 -31.07
C PRO A 303 5.52 -13.35 -31.68
N LEU A 304 4.90 -13.92 -32.73
CA LEU A 304 3.72 -13.32 -33.37
C LEU A 304 2.53 -13.28 -32.40
N PHE A 305 2.25 -14.39 -31.71
CA PHE A 305 1.22 -14.43 -30.67
C PHE A 305 1.52 -13.49 -29.50
N ALA A 306 2.79 -13.38 -29.09
CA ALA A 306 3.19 -12.44 -28.05
C ALA A 306 2.93 -10.98 -28.44
N LEU A 307 3.24 -10.59 -29.68
CA LEU A 307 2.97 -9.26 -30.22
C LEU A 307 1.46 -8.96 -30.30
N ILE A 308 0.67 -9.91 -30.82
CA ILE A 308 -0.79 -9.79 -30.89
C ILE A 308 -1.37 -9.65 -29.47
N GLY A 309 -0.92 -10.49 -28.53
CA GLY A 309 -1.33 -10.42 -27.13
C GLY A 309 -1.01 -9.08 -26.49
N LEU A 310 0.20 -8.56 -26.70
CA LEU A 310 0.61 -7.23 -26.22
C LEU A 310 -0.29 -6.13 -26.81
N PHE A 311 -0.56 -6.17 -28.11
CA PHE A 311 -1.45 -5.22 -28.78
C PHE A 311 -2.86 -5.26 -28.19
N CYS A 312 -3.44 -6.46 -28.03
CA CYS A 312 -4.76 -6.65 -27.42
C CYS A 312 -4.81 -6.07 -25.99
N ILE A 313 -3.79 -6.31 -25.16
CA ILE A 313 -3.70 -5.74 -23.80
C ILE A 313 -3.69 -4.20 -23.85
N LEU A 314 -2.94 -3.60 -24.78
CA LEU A 314 -2.89 -2.15 -24.95
C LEU A 314 -4.24 -1.58 -25.40
N VAL A 315 -4.94 -2.24 -26.32
CA VAL A 315 -6.29 -1.86 -26.78
C VAL A 315 -7.28 -1.91 -25.61
N VAL A 316 -7.28 -2.97 -24.81
CA VAL A 316 -8.16 -3.08 -23.63
C VAL A 316 -7.84 -1.98 -22.61
N LEU A 317 -6.56 -1.73 -22.32
CA LEU A 317 -6.14 -0.64 -21.43
C LEU A 317 -6.61 0.72 -21.94
N PHE A 318 -6.47 0.98 -23.23
CA PHE A 318 -6.92 2.21 -23.87
C PHE A 318 -8.44 2.37 -23.78
N ALA A 319 -9.21 1.33 -24.13
CA ALA A 319 -10.66 1.35 -24.06
C ALA A 319 -11.19 1.57 -22.64
N VAL A 320 -10.58 0.93 -21.63
CA VAL A 320 -10.94 1.12 -20.21
C VAL A 320 -10.60 2.54 -19.74
N ASN A 321 -9.44 3.08 -20.11
CA ASN A 321 -9.09 4.46 -19.77
C ASN A 321 -10.02 5.47 -20.45
N LEU A 322 -10.30 5.29 -21.74
CA LEU A 322 -11.19 6.16 -22.52
C LEU A 322 -12.61 6.14 -21.96
N SER A 323 -13.19 4.97 -21.72
CA SER A 323 -14.53 4.83 -21.14
C SER A 323 -14.64 5.48 -19.76
N ARG A 324 -13.59 5.36 -18.92
CA ARG A 324 -13.55 6.05 -17.63
C ARG A 324 -13.53 7.57 -17.80
N THR A 325 -12.70 8.09 -18.69
CA THR A 325 -12.62 9.53 -18.99
C THR A 325 -13.96 10.06 -19.49
N LEU A 326 -14.60 9.36 -20.43
CA LEU A 326 -15.92 9.72 -20.96
C LEU A 326 -17.00 9.70 -19.87
N ARG A 327 -17.02 8.66 -19.01
CA ARG A 327 -17.95 8.58 -17.87
C ARG A 327 -17.78 9.73 -16.89
N ILE A 328 -16.54 10.12 -16.57
CA ILE A 328 -16.27 11.25 -15.67
C ILE A 328 -16.73 12.56 -16.32
N ARG A 329 -16.39 12.77 -17.61
CA ARG A 329 -16.81 13.95 -18.37
C ARG A 329 -18.33 14.07 -18.44
N TRP A 330 -19.03 12.96 -18.70
CA TRP A 330 -20.49 12.92 -18.69
C TRP A 330 -21.08 13.23 -17.31
N LYS A 331 -20.51 12.68 -16.23
CA LYS A 331 -20.96 12.99 -14.86
C LYS A 331 -20.76 14.47 -14.51
N ARG A 332 -19.64 15.08 -14.90
CA ARG A 332 -19.39 16.51 -14.68
C ARG A 332 -20.38 17.39 -15.45
N LYS A 333 -20.63 17.09 -16.73
CA LYS A 333 -21.62 17.79 -17.55
C LYS A 333 -23.03 17.73 -16.93
N ARG A 334 -23.42 16.57 -16.38
CA ARG A 334 -24.71 16.41 -15.66
C ARG A 334 -24.78 17.19 -14.33
N GLN A 335 -23.65 17.48 -13.71
CA GLN A 335 -23.59 18.21 -12.44
C GLN A 335 -23.48 19.74 -12.61
N GLY A 336 -23.60 20.26 -13.84
CA GLY A 336 -23.54 21.69 -14.12
C GLY A 336 -22.16 22.33 -13.88
N VAL A 337 -21.16 21.54 -13.50
CA VAL A 337 -19.78 21.99 -13.37
C VAL A 337 -19.20 22.01 -14.77
N GLY A 338 -19.06 23.21 -15.35
CA GLY A 338 -18.52 23.43 -16.69
C GLY A 338 -17.27 22.58 -16.94
N VAL A 339 -17.21 21.97 -18.13
CA VAL A 339 -16.04 21.23 -18.61
C VAL A 339 -15.07 22.20 -19.25
#